data_AF-A0A7W6T4I5-F1
#
_entry.id   AF-A0A7W6T4I5-F1
#
_cell.length_a   1.000
_cell.length_b   1.000
_cell.length_c   1.000
_cell.angle_alpha   90.00
_cell.angle_beta   90.00
_cell.angle_gamma   90.00
#
_symmetry.space_group_name_H-M   'P 1'
#
loop_
_entity.id
_entity.type
_entity.pdbx_description
1 polymer ?
#
loop_
_entity_poly.entity_id
_entity_poly.type
_entity_poly.pdbx_seq_one_letter_code
_entity_poly.pdbx_strand_id
1 'polypeptide(L)'
;MSRRKQSGPPTAKGNQGDGVGYGRPPREHQFKPGQSGNKGGRPKGSKNEATIINEILNRKIDIRDKGRLRKISVLEGIFTKFADDALKGKDKAAALLLNRKQQVESIEQPATPLLDTDDRKVLESYAEQLYQQFKKQGKSE
;
A
#
# COMPACT_ATOMS: atom_id res chain seq x y z
N MET A 1 55.70 52.45 8.18
CA MET A 1 55.05 51.18 8.56
C MET A 1 53.54 51.41 8.65
N SER A 2 52.75 51.14 7.60
CA SER A 2 51.29 51.09 7.74
C SER A 2 50.68 50.19 6.67
N ARG A 3 49.84 49.26 7.12
CA ARG A 3 49.35 48.07 6.40
C ARG A 3 48.42 48.45 5.25
N ARG A 4 48.68 47.91 4.06
CA ARG A 4 47.80 47.92 2.89
C ARG A 4 46.59 47.01 3.17
N LYS A 5 45.40 47.59 3.39
CA LYS A 5 44.13 46.86 3.45
C LYS A 5 43.91 46.15 2.11
N GLN A 6 43.77 44.83 2.16
CA GLN A 6 43.32 44.00 1.03
C GLN A 6 41.84 44.32 0.76
N SER A 7 41.56 44.86 -0.42
CA SER A 7 40.22 44.86 -1.01
C SER A 7 39.97 43.48 -1.62
N GLY A 8 38.95 42.76 -1.13
CA GLY A 8 38.54 41.46 -1.66
C GLY A 8 38.11 41.53 -3.13
N PRO A 9 38.18 40.42 -3.88
CA PRO A 9 37.76 40.40 -5.28
C PRO A 9 36.23 40.59 -5.38
N PRO A 10 35.76 41.26 -6.43
CA PRO A 10 34.35 41.57 -6.59
C PRO A 10 33.53 40.31 -6.82
N THR A 11 32.33 40.30 -6.23
CA THR A 11 31.26 39.32 -6.39
C THR A 11 31.16 38.83 -7.85
N ALA A 12 31.33 37.54 -8.05
CA ALA A 12 31.01 36.87 -9.30
C ALA A 12 29.52 37.07 -9.59
N LYS A 13 29.19 38.06 -10.42
CA LYS A 13 27.95 38.04 -11.19
C LYS A 13 28.04 36.82 -12.12
N GLY A 14 27.48 35.71 -11.67
CA GLY A 14 27.31 34.52 -12.48
C GLY A 14 26.49 34.88 -13.71
N ASN A 15 27.19 35.06 -14.82
CA ASN A 15 26.61 35.18 -16.15
C ASN A 15 25.71 33.94 -16.33
N GLN A 16 24.40 34.15 -16.48
CA GLN A 16 23.44 33.07 -16.73
C GLN A 16 23.68 32.57 -18.16
N GLY A 17 24.74 31.80 -18.33
CA GLY A 17 25.07 31.14 -19.59
C GLY A 17 24.12 29.98 -19.82
N ASP A 18 23.49 29.99 -20.98
CA ASP A 18 22.59 28.99 -21.53
C ASP A 18 23.30 27.66 -21.82
N GLY A 19 23.84 27.04 -20.77
CA GLY A 19 24.60 25.79 -20.84
C GLY A 19 23.67 24.60 -21.01
N VAL A 20 23.18 24.40 -22.24
CA VAL A 20 22.53 23.16 -22.65
C VAL A 20 23.56 22.03 -22.57
N GLY A 21 23.22 20.94 -21.89
CA GLY A 21 24.12 19.81 -21.67
C GLY A 21 23.41 18.59 -21.10
N TYR A 22 24.14 17.51 -20.84
CA TYR A 22 23.55 16.29 -20.29
C TYR A 22 22.84 16.56 -18.95
N GLY A 23 21.56 16.17 -18.84
CA GLY A 23 20.72 16.45 -17.67
C GLY A 23 20.27 17.92 -17.51
N ARG A 24 20.56 18.79 -18.49
CA ARG A 24 20.23 20.22 -18.48
C ARG A 24 19.53 20.61 -19.79
N PRO A 25 18.24 20.24 -19.96
CA PRO A 25 17.48 20.60 -21.15
C PRO A 25 17.30 22.12 -21.25
N PRO A 26 17.13 22.69 -22.45
CA PRO A 26 16.92 24.13 -22.65
C PRO A 26 15.75 24.66 -21.82
N ARG A 27 15.91 25.82 -21.18
CA ARG A 27 14.91 26.40 -20.26
C ARG A 27 13.55 26.66 -20.93
N GLU A 28 13.55 27.04 -22.20
CA GLU A 28 12.33 27.29 -22.98
C GLU A 28 11.44 26.04 -23.12
N HIS A 29 12.03 24.84 -23.06
CA HIS A 29 11.32 23.57 -23.18
C HIS A 29 11.09 22.86 -21.83
N GLN A 30 11.52 23.44 -20.72
CA GLN A 30 11.29 22.86 -19.40
C GLN A 30 9.82 23.06 -18.97
N PHE A 31 9.20 22.02 -18.41
CA PHE A 31 7.87 22.15 -17.81
C PHE A 31 7.94 23.04 -16.55
N LYS A 32 6.93 23.90 -16.37
CA LYS A 32 6.82 24.72 -15.16
C LYS A 32 6.60 23.82 -13.94
N PRO A 33 7.20 24.13 -12.78
CA PRO A 33 6.93 23.41 -11.53
C PRO A 33 5.42 23.33 -11.27
N GLY A 34 4.93 22.13 -10.95
CA GLY A 34 3.50 21.87 -10.71
C GLY A 34 2.64 21.69 -11.98
N GLN A 35 3.22 21.86 -13.17
CA GLN A 35 2.53 21.63 -14.44
C GLN A 35 3.05 20.35 -15.09
N SER A 36 2.20 19.32 -15.18
CA SER A 36 2.50 18.15 -16.02
C SER A 36 2.59 18.58 -17.48
N GLY A 37 3.58 18.06 -18.20
CA GLY A 37 3.67 18.20 -19.67
C GLY A 37 2.51 17.54 -20.40
N ASN A 38 1.89 16.53 -19.79
CA ASN A 38 0.67 15.90 -20.27
C ASN A 38 -0.50 16.27 -19.35
N LYS A 39 -1.13 17.43 -19.61
CA LYS A 39 -2.31 17.89 -18.85
C LYS A 39 -3.52 16.96 -18.99
N GLY A 40 -3.63 16.27 -20.13
CA GLY A 40 -4.65 15.26 -20.42
C GLY A 40 -4.23 13.84 -20.04
N GLY A 41 -3.14 13.69 -19.27
CA GLY A 41 -2.76 12.40 -18.69
C GLY A 41 -3.92 11.78 -17.92
N ARG A 42 -3.82 10.48 -17.62
CA ARG A 42 -4.92 9.71 -17.00
C ARG A 42 -5.55 10.50 -15.84
N PRO A 43 -6.85 10.87 -15.92
CA PRO A 43 -7.46 11.73 -14.94
C PRO A 43 -7.39 11.09 -13.54
N LYS A 44 -7.11 11.91 -12.52
CA LYS A 44 -7.16 11.46 -11.13
C LYS A 44 -8.54 10.88 -10.84
N GLY A 45 -8.59 9.64 -10.36
CA GLY A 45 -9.84 8.95 -10.02
C GLY A 45 -10.51 8.21 -11.18
N SER A 46 -9.86 8.04 -12.34
CA SER A 46 -10.38 7.15 -13.38
C SER A 46 -10.54 5.72 -12.80
N LYS A 47 -11.78 5.25 -12.69
CA LYS A 47 -12.06 3.90 -12.21
C LYS A 47 -11.51 2.89 -13.21
N ASN A 48 -10.69 1.95 -12.73
CA ASN A 48 -10.37 0.76 -13.51
C ASN A 48 -11.49 -0.28 -13.30
N GLU A 49 -11.52 -1.32 -14.13
CA GLU A 49 -12.52 -2.38 -14.04
C GLU A 49 -12.62 -2.97 -12.63
N ALA A 50 -11.48 -3.30 -12.00
CA ALA A 50 -11.44 -3.82 -10.64
C ALA A 50 -12.12 -2.88 -9.61
N THR A 51 -11.95 -1.57 -9.74
CA THR A 51 -12.60 -0.58 -8.88
C THR A 51 -14.12 -0.64 -9.06
N ILE A 52 -14.59 -0.73 -10.31
CA ILE A 52 -16.02 -0.80 -10.62
C ILE A 52 -16.64 -2.08 -10.04
N ILE A 53 -16.02 -3.26 -10.23
CA ILE A 53 -16.62 -4.49 -9.69
C ILE A 53 -16.65 -4.46 -8.16
N ASN A 54 -15.61 -3.93 -7.51
CA ASN A 54 -15.57 -3.80 -6.06
C ASN A 54 -16.66 -2.87 -5.53
N GLU A 55 -16.90 -1.73 -6.19
CA GLU A 55 -17.99 -0.83 -5.83
C GLU A 55 -19.37 -1.51 -5.97
N ILE A 56 -19.59 -2.23 -7.08
CA ILE A 56 -20.84 -2.94 -7.33
C ILE A 56 -21.08 -4.02 -6.26
N LEU A 57 -20.06 -4.83 -5.99
CA LEU A 57 -20.14 -5.93 -5.03
C LEU A 57 -20.32 -5.45 -3.58
N ASN A 58 -19.74 -4.30 -3.24
CA ASN A 58 -19.85 -3.70 -1.90
C ASN A 58 -21.12 -2.84 -1.71
N ARG A 59 -21.81 -2.47 -2.79
CA ARG A 59 -23.07 -1.73 -2.73
C ARG A 59 -24.08 -2.46 -1.85
N LYS A 60 -24.80 -1.73 -1.00
CA LYS A 60 -25.86 -2.28 -0.15
C LYS A 60 -27.18 -2.40 -0.93
N ILE A 61 -27.86 -3.52 -0.73
CA ILE A 61 -29.19 -3.83 -1.29
C ILE A 61 -30.11 -4.31 -0.17
N ASP A 62 -31.41 -4.04 -0.32
CA ASP A 62 -32.44 -4.52 0.59
C ASP A 62 -32.87 -5.93 0.19
N ILE A 63 -32.75 -6.90 1.10
CA ILE A 63 -33.20 -8.27 0.93
C ILE A 63 -34.15 -8.64 2.06
N ARG A 64 -35.19 -9.40 1.72
CA ARG A 64 -36.13 -9.95 2.70
C ARG A 64 -35.66 -11.33 3.13
N ASP A 65 -35.27 -11.45 4.39
CA ASP A 65 -34.83 -12.68 5.02
C ASP A 65 -35.76 -13.02 6.19
N LYS A 66 -36.37 -14.21 6.16
CA LYS A 66 -37.31 -14.70 7.19
C LYS A 66 -38.35 -13.66 7.64
N GLY A 67 -38.89 -12.91 6.68
CA GLY A 67 -39.94 -11.91 6.92
C GLY A 67 -39.44 -10.52 7.34
N ARG A 68 -38.14 -10.34 7.61
CA ARG A 68 -37.53 -9.03 7.95
C ARG A 68 -36.74 -8.48 6.76
N LEU A 69 -36.80 -7.17 6.56
CA LEU A 69 -35.94 -6.47 5.59
C LEU A 69 -34.57 -6.22 6.21
N ARG A 70 -33.51 -6.60 5.51
CA ARG A 70 -32.11 -6.36 5.91
C ARG A 70 -31.32 -5.78 4.74
N LYS A 71 -30.42 -4.85 5.06
CA LYS A 71 -29.44 -4.28 4.12
C LYS A 71 -28.17 -5.10 4.14
N ILE A 72 -27.88 -5.78 3.04
CA ILE A 72 -26.65 -6.57 2.86
C ILE A 72 -25.91 -6.12 1.61
N SER A 73 -24.62 -6.44 1.48
CA SER A 73 -23.92 -6.13 0.23
C SER A 73 -24.39 -7.04 -0.91
N VAL A 74 -24.19 -6.62 -2.16
CA VAL A 74 -24.46 -7.48 -3.33
C VAL A 74 -23.66 -8.78 -3.22
N LEU A 75 -22.40 -8.71 -2.81
CA LEU A 75 -21.55 -9.88 -2.59
C LEU A 75 -22.15 -10.86 -1.56
N GLU A 76 -22.58 -10.34 -0.40
CA GLU A 76 -23.20 -11.14 0.66
C GLU A 76 -24.52 -11.78 0.19
N GLY A 77 -25.32 -11.05 -0.58
CA GLY A 77 -26.54 -11.56 -1.18
C GLY A 77 -26.28 -12.69 -2.19
N ILE A 78 -25.24 -12.57 -3.00
CA ILE A 78 -24.82 -13.63 -3.94
C ILE A 78 -24.47 -14.91 -3.17
N PHE A 79 -23.63 -14.82 -2.15
CA PHE A 79 -23.25 -15.99 -1.36
C PHE A 79 -24.43 -16.60 -0.59
N THR A 80 -25.34 -15.77 -0.08
CA THR A 80 -26.58 -16.24 0.57
C THR A 80 -27.44 -17.02 -0.43
N LYS A 81 -27.57 -16.54 -1.67
CA LYS A 81 -28.31 -17.26 -2.72
C LYS A 81 -27.64 -18.56 -3.14
N PHE A 82 -26.31 -18.59 -3.23
CA PHE A 82 -25.60 -19.85 -3.47
C PHE A 82 -25.81 -20.84 -2.32
N ALA A 83 -25.89 -20.38 -1.08
CA ALA A 83 -26.14 -21.26 0.07
C ALA A 83 -27.57 -21.84 0.00
N ASP A 84 -28.57 -21.00 -0.26
CA ASP A 84 -29.96 -21.44 -0.47
C ASP A 84 -30.07 -22.47 -1.60
N ASP A 85 -29.36 -22.25 -2.71
CA ASP A 85 -29.35 -23.13 -3.87
C ASP A 85 -28.62 -24.45 -3.62
N ALA A 86 -27.51 -24.41 -2.87
CA ALA A 86 -26.80 -25.61 -2.43
C ALA A 86 -27.69 -26.48 -1.54
N LEU A 87 -28.42 -25.88 -0.59
CA LEU A 87 -29.37 -26.58 0.27
C LEU A 87 -30.55 -27.19 -0.50
N LYS A 88 -30.86 -26.66 -1.68
CA LYS A 88 -31.88 -27.21 -2.60
C LYS A 88 -31.34 -28.30 -3.54
N GLY A 89 -30.07 -28.71 -3.39
CA GLY A 89 -29.45 -29.77 -4.19
C GLY A 89 -28.79 -29.32 -5.48
N LYS A 90 -28.46 -28.02 -5.64
CA LYS A 90 -27.63 -27.57 -6.77
C LYS A 90 -26.15 -27.77 -6.45
N ASP A 91 -25.59 -28.90 -6.87
CA ASP A 91 -24.21 -29.29 -6.55
C ASP A 91 -23.16 -28.26 -6.96
N LYS A 92 -23.37 -27.56 -8.09
CA LYS A 92 -22.45 -26.49 -8.54
C LYS A 92 -22.38 -25.31 -7.56
N ALA A 93 -23.51 -24.97 -6.93
CA ALA A 93 -23.56 -23.92 -5.91
C ALA A 93 -22.82 -24.35 -4.63
N ALA A 94 -23.02 -25.60 -4.21
CA ALA A 94 -22.30 -26.19 -3.09
C ALA A 94 -20.79 -26.24 -3.34
N ALA A 95 -20.38 -26.71 -4.53
CA ALA A 95 -18.99 -26.78 -4.93
C ALA A 95 -18.32 -25.40 -4.91
N LEU A 96 -18.96 -24.36 -5.46
CA LEU A 96 -18.43 -22.99 -5.45
C LEU A 96 -18.19 -22.48 -4.03
N LEU A 97 -19.14 -22.67 -3.11
CA LEU A 97 -19.01 -22.24 -1.72
C LEU A 97 -17.90 -22.97 -0.97
N LEU A 98 -17.82 -24.30 -1.13
CA LEU A 98 -16.79 -25.11 -0.49
C LEU A 98 -15.39 -24.77 -1.01
N ASN A 99 -15.24 -24.57 -2.32
CA ASN A 99 -13.97 -24.16 -2.91
C ASN A 99 -13.55 -22.77 -2.43
N ARG A 100 -14.49 -21.83 -2.36
CA ARG A 100 -14.21 -20.48 -1.87
C ARG A 100 -13.81 -20.49 -0.39
N LYS A 101 -14.46 -21.31 0.44
CA LYS A 101 -14.11 -21.50 1.86
C LYS A 101 -12.66 -21.98 2.02
N GLN A 102 -12.26 -23.01 1.28
CA GLN A 102 -10.88 -23.53 1.30
C GLN A 102 -9.84 -22.45 0.94
N GLN A 103 -10.14 -21.62 -0.07
CA GLN A 103 -9.26 -20.51 -0.43
C GLN A 103 -9.15 -19.45 0.67
N VAL A 104 -10.24 -19.11 1.36
CA VAL A 104 -10.19 -18.16 2.49
C VAL A 104 -9.38 -18.74 3.64
N GLU A 105 -9.62 -20.00 4.00
CA GLU A 105 -8.87 -20.69 5.07
C GLU A 105 -7.36 -20.74 4.77
N SER A 106 -6.97 -20.90 3.51
CA SER A 106 -5.55 -20.87 3.10
C SER A 106 -4.87 -19.51 3.20
N ILE A 107 -5.65 -18.42 3.18
CA ILE A 107 -5.15 -17.03 3.29
C ILE A 107 -5.16 -16.56 4.75
N GLU A 108 -6.14 -17.01 5.53
CA GLU A 108 -6.32 -16.67 6.95
C GLU A 108 -5.45 -17.49 7.88
N GLN A 109 -4.85 -18.58 7.42
CA GLN A 109 -3.68 -19.10 8.11
C GLN A 109 -2.57 -18.06 7.95
N PRO A 110 -2.18 -17.33 9.01
CA PRO A 110 -0.85 -16.74 8.96
C PRO A 110 0.05 -17.92 8.63
N ALA A 111 0.85 -17.79 7.58
CA ALA A 111 2.13 -18.43 7.60
C ALA A 111 2.83 -17.86 8.84
N THR A 112 2.52 -18.38 10.03
CA THR A 112 3.54 -18.54 11.04
C THR A 112 4.57 -19.35 10.29
N PRO A 113 5.70 -18.76 9.85
CA PRO A 113 6.79 -19.62 9.48
C PRO A 113 6.97 -20.50 10.70
N LEU A 114 6.86 -21.81 10.52
CA LEU A 114 7.27 -22.75 11.53
C LEU A 114 8.76 -22.44 11.69
N LEU A 115 9.08 -21.52 12.62
CA LEU A 115 10.44 -21.03 12.80
C LEU A 115 11.29 -22.26 13.00
N ASP A 116 12.27 -22.44 12.13
CA ASP A 116 13.20 -23.54 12.26
C ASP A 116 13.87 -23.44 13.63
N THR A 117 14.33 -24.59 14.15
CA THR A 117 15.03 -24.66 15.42
C THR A 117 16.20 -23.68 15.51
N ASP A 118 16.84 -23.37 14.39
CA ASP A 118 17.95 -22.43 14.33
C ASP A 118 17.50 -20.97 14.37
N ASP A 119 16.41 -20.60 13.68
CA ASP A 119 15.83 -19.25 13.75
C ASP A 119 15.38 -18.91 15.18
N ARG A 120 14.81 -19.90 15.89
CA ARG A 120 14.43 -19.72 17.31
C ARG A 120 15.62 -19.42 18.20
N LYS A 121 16.75 -20.13 18.02
CA LYS A 121 17.98 -19.89 18.79
C LYS A 121 18.55 -18.50 18.53
N VAL A 122 18.50 -18.02 17.28
CA VAL A 122 18.95 -16.67 16.93
C VAL A 122 18.11 -15.62 17.68
N LEU A 123 16.78 -15.76 17.68
CA LEU A 123 15.89 -14.85 18.40
C LEU A 123 16.10 -14.89 19.91
N GLU A 124 16.33 -16.07 20.49
CA GLU A 124 16.63 -16.25 21.91
C GLU A 124 17.94 -15.56 22.30
N SER A 125 19.00 -15.76 21.52
CA SER A 125 20.29 -15.09 21.75
C SER A 125 20.19 -13.57 21.65
N TYR A 126 19.38 -13.07 20.72
CA TYR A 126 19.16 -11.63 20.53
C TYR A 126 18.34 -11.03 21.68
N ALA A 127 17.31 -11.74 22.15
CA ALA A 127 16.50 -11.33 23.30
C ALA A 127 17.35 -11.25 24.59
N GLU A 128 18.25 -12.20 24.79
CA GLU A 128 19.21 -12.17 25.91
C GLU A 128 20.16 -10.98 25.83
N GLN A 129 20.70 -10.70 24.64
CA GLN A 129 21.59 -9.54 24.43
C GLN A 129 20.88 -8.22 24.76
N LEU A 130 19.64 -8.03 24.27
CA LEU A 130 18.84 -6.85 24.57
C LEU A 130 18.59 -6.71 26.07
N TYR A 131 18.21 -7.81 26.75
CA TYR A 131 17.98 -7.80 28.18
C TYR A 131 19.23 -7.38 28.97
N GLN A 132 20.41 -7.89 28.59
CA GLN A 132 21.66 -7.49 29.22
C GLN A 132 22.04 -6.03 28.93
N GLN A 133 21.73 -5.54 27.74
CA GLN A 133 21.95 -4.14 27.38
C GLN A 133 21.08 -3.19 28.22
N PHE A 134 19.79 -3.49 28.39
CA PHE A 134 18.89 -2.72 29.25
C PHE A 134 19.27 -2.82 30.73
N LYS A 135 19.65 -4.02 31.21
CA LYS A 135 20.12 -4.22 32.59
C LYS A 135 21.40 -3.42 32.91
N LYS A 136 22.27 -3.23 31.92
CA LYS A 136 23.48 -2.39 32.06
C LYS A 136 23.13 -0.90 32.06
N GLN A 137 22.13 -0.46 31.30
CA GLN A 137 21.68 0.94 31.28
C GLN A 137 20.88 1.35 32.53
N GLY A 138 20.19 0.42 33.19
CA GLY A 138 19.49 0.68 34.46
C GLY A 138 20.38 0.69 35.72
N LYS A 139 21.70 0.58 35.57
CA LYS A 139 22.69 0.63 36.68
C LYS A 139 23.57 1.88 36.66
N SER A 140 23.21 2.88 35.86
CA SER A 140 23.88 4.18 35.78
C SER A 140 22.94 5.33 36.18
N GLU A 141 22.29 5.18 37.32
CA GLU A 141 21.76 6.28 38.15
C GLU A 141 22.09 5.97 39.62
#